data_AF-V7F0Y4-F1
#
_entry.id   AF-V7F0Y4-F1
#
_cell.length_a   1.000
_cell.length_b   1.000
_cell.length_c   1.000
_cell.angle_alpha   90.00
_cell.angle_beta   90.00
_cell.angle_gamma   90.00
#
_symmetry.space_group_name_H-M   'P 1'
#
loop_
_entity.id
_entity.type
_entity.pdbx_description
1 polymer ?
#
loop_
_entity_poly.entity_id
_entity_poly.type
_entity_poly.pdbx_seq_one_letter_code
_entity_poly.pdbx_strand_id
1 'polypeptide(L)'
;MFAASLAGAVALSSGASRADVAVQRDIGEYLKKAIQLCWSIPVDAHSIVRVQFSLNKDGSLAGPPKILSPAPPTPDKVAEAAVRAISRCAPFSRLTSYTAHYDLWRDVVLTFDPGQDTSDRALGIDAKELDQALEKFRKKPN
;
A
#
# COMPACT_ATOMS: atom_id res chain seq x y z
N MET A 1 -31.46 44.08 -32.60
CA MET A 1 -30.49 43.01 -32.90
C MET A 1 -29.14 43.47 -32.39
N PHE A 2 -28.52 42.76 -31.43
CA PHE A 2 -27.07 42.54 -31.30
C PHE A 2 -26.86 41.62 -30.09
N ALA A 3 -26.53 40.37 -30.37
CA ALA A 3 -26.20 39.32 -29.42
C ALA A 3 -24.66 39.19 -29.36
N ALA A 4 -24.10 38.97 -28.17
CA ALA A 4 -22.76 38.40 -27.98
C ALA A 4 -22.65 37.95 -26.51
N SER A 5 -22.92 36.68 -26.22
CA SER A 5 -21.96 35.57 -26.12
C SER A 5 -20.94 35.74 -24.99
N LEU A 6 -21.26 35.15 -23.83
CA LEU A 6 -20.33 34.89 -22.73
C LEU A 6 -19.51 33.64 -23.08
N ALA A 7 -18.22 33.83 -23.36
CA ALA A 7 -17.26 32.74 -23.46
C ALA A 7 -16.89 32.24 -22.06
N GLY A 8 -17.52 31.16 -21.61
CA GLY A 8 -17.12 30.43 -20.41
C GLY A 8 -15.96 29.48 -20.75
N ALA A 9 -14.73 29.86 -20.42
CA ALA A 9 -13.60 28.94 -20.46
C ALA A 9 -13.68 28.01 -19.23
N VAL A 10 -14.29 26.83 -19.40
CA VAL A 10 -14.17 25.75 -18.41
C VAL A 10 -12.79 25.12 -18.61
N ALA A 11 -11.82 25.56 -17.83
CA ALA A 11 -10.56 24.86 -17.71
C ALA A 11 -10.80 23.55 -16.93
N LEU A 12 -10.97 22.43 -17.62
CA LEU A 12 -10.90 21.11 -17.01
C LEU A 12 -9.44 20.87 -16.60
N SER A 13 -9.12 21.18 -15.34
CA SER A 13 -7.86 20.74 -14.74
C SER A 13 -7.89 19.23 -14.61
N SER A 14 -7.04 18.54 -15.37
CA SER A 14 -6.82 17.10 -15.30
C SER A 14 -6.01 16.75 -14.03
N GLY A 15 -6.53 17.10 -12.87
CA GLY A 15 -6.05 16.62 -11.57
C GLY A 15 -6.90 15.42 -11.15
N ALA A 16 -6.26 14.36 -10.66
CA ALA A 16 -6.94 13.21 -10.08
C ALA A 16 -8.09 13.69 -9.17
N SER A 17 -9.29 13.16 -9.37
CA SER A 17 -10.46 13.60 -8.61
C SER A 17 -10.25 13.29 -7.12
N ARG A 18 -10.90 14.02 -6.22
CA ARG A 18 -10.87 13.69 -4.77
C ARG A 18 -11.28 12.23 -4.52
N ALA A 19 -12.20 11.71 -5.34
CA ALA A 19 -12.60 10.31 -5.35
C ALA A 19 -11.42 9.38 -5.72
N ASP A 20 -10.65 9.70 -6.76
CA ASP A 20 -9.49 8.90 -7.19
C ASP A 20 -8.41 8.87 -6.09
N VAL A 21 -8.15 9.99 -5.42
CA VAL A 21 -7.18 10.05 -4.31
C VAL A 21 -7.62 9.15 -3.14
N ALA A 22 -8.90 9.18 -2.78
CA ALA A 22 -9.44 8.31 -1.73
C ALA A 22 -9.31 6.84 -2.11
N VAL A 23 -9.66 6.49 -3.36
CA VAL A 23 -9.53 5.12 -3.89
C VAL A 23 -8.07 4.66 -3.91
N GLN A 24 -7.13 5.50 -4.33
CA GLN A 24 -5.70 5.16 -4.32
C GLN A 24 -5.20 4.83 -2.91
N ARG A 25 -5.59 5.64 -1.92
CA ARG A 25 -5.22 5.40 -0.52
C ARG A 25 -5.78 4.07 -0.03
N ASP A 26 -7.05 3.77 -0.30
CA ASP A 26 -7.70 2.53 0.14
C ASP A 26 -7.04 1.29 -0.48
N ILE A 27 -6.67 1.37 -1.78
CA ILE A 27 -5.94 0.31 -2.48
C ILE A 27 -4.55 0.12 -1.88
N GLY A 28 -3.81 1.21 -1.65
CA GLY A 28 -2.47 1.16 -1.06
C GLY A 28 -2.48 0.52 0.33
N GLU A 29 -3.43 0.91 1.17
CA GLU A 29 -3.64 0.33 2.50
C GLU A 29 -3.98 -1.16 2.43
N TYR A 30 -4.84 -1.56 1.49
CA TYR A 30 -5.14 -2.98 1.28
C TYR A 30 -3.91 -3.78 0.85
N LEU A 31 -3.17 -3.30 -0.15
CA LEU A 31 -1.97 -3.98 -0.66
C LEU A 31 -0.90 -4.10 0.42
N LYS A 32 -0.64 -3.04 1.17
CA LYS A 32 0.28 -3.05 2.32
C LYS A 32 -0.12 -4.15 3.30
N LYS A 33 -1.36 -4.15 3.78
CA LYS A 33 -1.86 -5.15 4.74
C LYS A 33 -1.82 -6.57 4.20
N ALA A 34 -2.21 -6.76 2.95
CA ALA A 34 -2.19 -8.07 2.32
C ALA A 34 -0.76 -8.61 2.26
N ILE A 35 0.18 -7.81 1.76
CA ILE A 35 1.58 -8.24 1.58
C ILE A 35 2.29 -8.40 2.92
N GLN A 36 1.99 -7.58 3.93
CA GLN A 36 2.51 -7.72 5.29
C GLN A 36 2.23 -9.10 5.89
N LEU A 37 1.08 -9.74 5.56
CA LEU A 37 0.78 -11.10 6.01
C LEU A 37 1.69 -12.16 5.36
N CYS A 38 2.18 -11.91 4.14
CA CYS A 38 3.12 -12.80 3.45
C CYS A 38 4.59 -12.43 3.66
N TRP A 39 4.85 -11.26 4.24
CA TRP A 39 6.17 -10.70 4.42
C TRP A 39 6.95 -11.44 5.51
N SER A 40 8.11 -11.97 5.13
CA SER A 40 9.03 -12.65 6.05
C SER A 40 10.30 -11.81 6.15
N ILE A 41 10.41 -11.07 7.25
CA ILE A 41 11.55 -10.20 7.53
C ILE A 41 12.79 -11.07 7.72
N PRO A 42 13.82 -10.96 6.89
CA PRO A 42 15.06 -11.69 7.10
C PRO A 42 15.78 -11.19 8.36
N VAL A 43 16.56 -12.06 8.99
CA VAL A 43 17.48 -11.64 10.07
C VAL A 43 18.49 -10.62 9.50
N ASP A 44 18.80 -9.58 10.26
CA ASP A 44 19.71 -8.49 9.88
C ASP A 44 19.24 -7.67 8.67
N ALA A 45 17.93 -7.43 8.58
CA ALA A 45 17.32 -6.60 7.55
C ALA A 45 17.47 -5.11 7.89
N HIS A 46 18.36 -4.40 7.19
CA HIS A 46 18.62 -2.97 7.40
C HIS A 46 18.41 -2.09 6.16
N SER A 47 18.18 -2.73 5.01
CA SER A 47 18.07 -2.03 3.72
C SER A 47 16.62 -1.72 3.37
N ILE A 48 16.42 -0.55 2.76
CA ILE A 48 15.12 -0.12 2.22
C ILE A 48 15.07 -0.47 0.73
N VAL A 49 14.10 -1.29 0.35
CA VAL A 49 13.96 -1.78 -1.03
C VAL A 49 12.67 -1.31 -1.65
N ARG A 50 12.77 -0.74 -2.85
CA ARG A 50 11.60 -0.47 -3.69
C ARG A 50 11.40 -1.59 -4.70
N VAL A 51 10.20 -2.13 -4.77
CA VAL A 51 9.80 -3.17 -5.74
C VAL A 51 8.61 -2.68 -6.53
N GLN A 52 8.71 -2.79 -7.85
CA GLN A 52 7.63 -2.55 -8.79
C GLN A 52 7.04 -3.87 -9.26
N PHE A 53 5.73 -3.94 -9.35
CA PHE A 53 5.04 -5.09 -9.94
C PHE A 53 3.76 -4.63 -10.64
N SER A 54 3.38 -5.40 -11.65
CA SER A 54 2.18 -5.14 -12.43
C SER A 54 1.14 -6.21 -12.13
N LEU A 55 -0.13 -5.80 -12.09
CA LEU A 55 -1.26 -6.65 -11.76
C LEU A 55 -2.25 -6.71 -12.92
N ASN A 56 -2.81 -7.89 -13.15
CA ASN A 56 -3.94 -8.11 -14.04
C ASN A 56 -5.24 -7.65 -13.36
N LYS A 57 -6.32 -7.48 -14.14
CA LYS A 57 -7.63 -7.04 -13.63
C LYS A 57 -8.25 -7.99 -12.60
N ASP A 58 -7.84 -9.25 -12.58
CA ASP A 58 -8.25 -10.25 -11.59
C ASP A 58 -7.43 -10.18 -10.28
N GLY A 59 -6.44 -9.28 -10.21
CA GLY A 59 -5.53 -9.13 -9.09
C GLY A 59 -4.33 -10.10 -9.11
N SER A 60 -4.19 -10.93 -10.14
CA SER A 60 -2.99 -11.77 -10.34
C SER A 60 -1.80 -10.95 -10.81
N LEU A 61 -0.57 -11.46 -10.64
CA LEU A 61 0.62 -10.82 -11.16
C LEU A 61 0.66 -10.93 -12.68
N ALA A 62 0.80 -9.79 -13.36
CA ALA A 62 0.99 -9.74 -14.82
C ALA A 62 2.40 -10.20 -15.24
N GLY A 63 3.32 -10.30 -14.29
CA GLY A 63 4.68 -10.78 -14.50
C GLY A 63 5.48 -10.80 -13.20
N PRO A 64 6.76 -11.20 -13.25
CA PRO A 64 7.61 -11.21 -12.07
C PRO A 64 7.82 -9.78 -11.53
N PRO A 65 7.76 -9.57 -10.19
CA PRO A 65 8.11 -8.29 -9.57
C PRO A 65 9.57 -7.89 -9.89
N LYS A 66 9.79 -6.60 -10.11
CA LYS A 66 11.08 -6.00 -10.45
C LYS A 66 11.58 -5.12 -9.33
N ILE A 67 12.86 -5.24 -8.98
CA ILE A 67 13.49 -4.43 -7.94
C ILE A 67 13.94 -3.10 -8.56
N LEU A 68 13.60 -1.97 -7.91
CA LEU A 68 13.92 -0.61 -8.34
C LEU A 68 15.01 0.08 -7.50
N SER A 69 15.31 -0.39 -6.28
CA SER A 69 16.39 0.18 -5.44
C SER A 69 17.78 -0.23 -5.95
N PRO A 70 18.84 0.57 -5.68
CA PRO A 70 20.19 0.25 -6.15
C PRO A 70 20.78 -0.95 -5.41
N ALA A 71 21.38 -1.88 -6.15
CA ALA A 71 22.51 -2.71 -5.69
C ALA A 71 23.79 -1.97 -6.13
N PRO A 72 24.91 -1.84 -5.36
CA PRO A 72 25.59 -2.81 -4.47
C PRO A 72 26.02 -2.21 -3.09
N PRO A 73 26.65 -2.97 -2.14
CA PRO A 73 27.40 -4.23 -2.35
C PRO A 73 26.79 -5.52 -1.78
N THR A 74 25.56 -5.54 -1.29
CA THR A 74 24.97 -6.77 -0.75
C THR A 74 23.84 -7.32 -1.63
N PRO A 75 23.80 -8.66 -1.87
CA PRO A 75 22.55 -9.31 -2.25
C PRO A 75 21.55 -9.04 -1.13
N ASP A 76 20.60 -8.16 -1.41
CA ASP A 76 19.69 -7.67 -0.41
C ASP A 76 18.64 -8.74 -0.11
N LYS A 77 18.86 -9.48 0.97
CA LYS A 77 17.90 -10.49 1.45
C LYS A 77 16.49 -9.90 1.62
N VAL A 78 16.38 -8.59 1.88
CA VAL A 78 15.12 -7.85 1.94
C VAL A 78 14.45 -7.78 0.58
N ALA A 79 15.22 -7.55 -0.49
CA ALA A 79 14.69 -7.50 -1.85
C ALA A 79 14.16 -8.87 -2.29
N GLU A 80 14.88 -9.94 -2.01
CA GLU A 80 14.40 -11.30 -2.30
C GLU A 80 13.17 -11.66 -1.46
N ALA A 81 13.17 -11.30 -0.17
CA ALA A 81 12.02 -11.47 0.71
C ALA A 81 10.80 -10.71 0.17
N ALA A 82 11.01 -9.54 -0.43
CA ALA A 82 9.95 -8.75 -1.04
C ALA A 82 9.32 -9.38 -2.26
N VAL A 83 10.15 -9.82 -3.19
CA VAL A 83 9.66 -10.52 -4.38
C VAL A 83 8.89 -11.77 -3.95
N ARG A 84 9.39 -12.52 -2.96
CA ARG A 84 8.68 -13.69 -2.40
C ARG A 84 7.36 -13.30 -1.75
N ALA A 85 7.31 -12.24 -0.94
CA ALA A 85 6.09 -11.83 -0.25
C ALA A 85 4.97 -11.47 -1.24
N ILE A 86 5.30 -10.66 -2.25
CA ILE A 86 4.36 -10.27 -3.31
C ILE A 86 3.88 -11.51 -4.07
N SER A 87 4.81 -12.37 -4.49
CA SER A 87 4.49 -13.58 -5.26
C SER A 87 3.64 -14.58 -4.48
N ARG A 88 3.84 -14.69 -3.16
CA ARG A 88 3.07 -15.58 -2.28
C ARG A 88 1.66 -15.07 -1.98
N CYS A 89 1.48 -13.76 -1.94
CA CYS A 89 0.19 -13.14 -1.61
C CYS A 89 -0.70 -12.90 -2.84
N ALA A 90 -0.14 -12.98 -4.04
CA ALA A 90 -0.94 -12.98 -5.26
C ALA A 90 -1.78 -14.27 -5.35
N PRO A 91 -3.03 -14.21 -5.85
CA PRO A 91 -3.70 -13.03 -6.40
C PRO A 91 -4.38 -12.13 -5.35
N PHE A 92 -4.33 -10.81 -5.58
CA PHE A 92 -4.97 -9.78 -4.75
C PHE A 92 -6.45 -9.59 -5.12
N SER A 93 -7.27 -10.61 -4.86
CA SER A 93 -8.65 -10.71 -5.33
C SER A 93 -9.57 -9.54 -4.92
N ARG A 94 -9.31 -8.85 -3.79
CA ARG A 94 -10.12 -7.68 -3.40
C ARG A 94 -9.95 -6.47 -4.32
N LEU A 95 -8.90 -6.43 -5.15
CA LEU A 95 -8.74 -5.36 -6.15
C LEU A 95 -9.79 -5.42 -7.26
N THR A 96 -10.43 -6.58 -7.46
CA THR A 96 -11.50 -6.72 -8.45
C THR A 96 -12.69 -5.79 -8.18
N SER A 97 -12.93 -5.41 -6.92
CA SER A 97 -13.93 -4.39 -6.55
C SER A 97 -13.58 -2.99 -7.06
N TYR A 98 -12.31 -2.73 -7.36
CA TYR A 98 -11.79 -1.46 -7.89
C TYR A 98 -11.49 -1.52 -9.39
N THR A 99 -12.11 -2.45 -10.13
CA THR A 99 -11.85 -2.63 -11.59
C THR A 99 -12.11 -1.36 -12.41
N ALA A 100 -13.07 -0.52 -12.00
CA ALA A 100 -13.34 0.77 -12.66
C ALA A 100 -12.14 1.74 -12.58
N HIS A 101 -11.26 1.57 -11.59
CA HIS A 101 -10.08 2.38 -11.36
C HIS A 101 -8.78 1.59 -11.62
N TYR A 102 -8.82 0.63 -12.55
CA TYR A 102 -7.70 -0.26 -12.84
C TYR A 102 -6.37 0.47 -13.11
N ASP A 103 -6.42 1.61 -13.77
CA ASP A 103 -5.22 2.41 -14.06
C ASP A 103 -4.52 2.94 -12.79
N LEU A 104 -5.22 3.01 -11.66
CA LEU A 104 -4.65 3.42 -10.37
C LEU A 104 -3.83 2.32 -9.69
N TRP A 105 -3.99 1.05 -10.09
CA TRP A 105 -3.41 -0.10 -9.38
C TRP A 105 -2.80 -1.19 -10.27
N ARG A 106 -2.92 -1.08 -11.59
CA ARG A 106 -2.27 -1.97 -12.56
C ARG A 106 -0.76 -2.02 -12.43
N ASP A 107 -0.14 -0.94 -11.98
CA ASP A 107 1.30 -0.80 -11.79
C ASP A 107 1.55 -0.20 -10.41
N VAL A 108 2.12 -1.01 -9.52
CA VAL A 108 2.33 -0.65 -8.13
C VAL A 108 3.81 -0.60 -7.84
N VAL A 109 4.25 0.43 -7.12
CA VAL A 109 5.57 0.49 -6.51
C VAL A 109 5.40 0.50 -5.01
N LEU A 110 5.94 -0.51 -4.33
CA LEU A 110 5.97 -0.59 -2.88
C LEU A 110 7.39 -0.43 -2.36
N THR A 111 7.50 0.26 -1.24
CA THR A 111 8.74 0.38 -0.47
C THR A 111 8.64 -0.56 0.72
N PHE A 112 9.66 -1.40 0.87
CA PHE A 112 9.81 -2.30 2.00
C PHE A 112 10.92 -1.77 2.89
N ASP A 113 10.57 -1.48 4.13
CA ASP A 113 11.45 -0.96 5.17
C ASP A 113 11.33 -1.85 6.40
N PRO A 114 12.30 -2.75 6.65
CA PRO A 114 12.29 -3.62 7.81
C PRO A 114 12.18 -2.86 9.14
N GLY A 115 12.72 -1.63 9.23
CA GLY A 115 12.68 -0.85 10.47
C GLY A 115 11.28 -0.40 10.85
N GLN A 116 10.43 -0.10 9.86
CA GLN A 116 9.03 0.29 10.06
C GLN A 116 8.12 -0.94 10.18
N ASP A 117 8.38 -2.00 9.42
CA ASP A 117 7.56 -3.23 9.50
C ASP A 117 7.85 -4.05 10.78
N THR A 118 9.05 -3.91 11.38
CA THR A 118 9.34 -4.50 12.69
C THR A 118 8.76 -3.70 13.86
N SER A 119 8.53 -2.39 13.71
CA SER A 119 7.89 -1.60 14.77
C SER A 119 6.42 -1.96 14.96
N ASP A 120 5.73 -2.40 13.90
CA ASP A 120 4.32 -2.83 13.97
C ASP A 120 4.15 -4.24 14.59
N ARG A 121 5.22 -5.04 14.66
CA ARG A 121 5.17 -6.39 15.25
C ARG A 121 5.30 -6.38 16.78
N ALA A 122 5.75 -5.27 17.37
CA ALA A 122 5.63 -5.03 18.80
C ALA A 122 4.27 -4.37 19.11
N LEU A 123 3.19 -5.09 18.79
CA LEU A 123 1.83 -4.79 19.18
C LEU A 123 1.32 -3.43 18.69
N GLY A 124 0.48 -3.45 17.66
CA GLY A 124 -0.59 -2.45 17.46
C GLY A 124 -1.64 -2.48 18.58
N ILE A 125 -1.20 -2.66 19.83
CA ILE A 125 -1.86 -2.23 21.04
C ILE A 125 -0.86 -1.25 21.62
N ASP A 126 -1.11 0.05 21.42
CA ASP A 126 -0.41 1.07 22.19
C ASP A 126 -0.50 0.64 23.65
N ALA A 127 0.63 0.38 24.32
CA ALA A 127 0.63 -0.01 25.73
C ALA A 127 -0.21 0.99 26.57
N LYS A 128 -0.23 2.24 26.10
CA LYS A 128 -1.06 3.33 26.61
C LYS A 128 -2.57 3.11 26.44
N GLU A 129 -3.02 2.50 25.34
CA GLU A 129 -4.43 2.18 25.09
C GLU A 129 -4.89 0.97 25.93
N LEU A 130 -3.99 -0.01 26.17
CA LEU A 130 -4.28 -1.11 27.11
C LEU A 130 -4.39 -0.60 28.56
N ASP A 131 -3.46 0.25 28.99
CA ASP A 131 -3.51 0.87 30.32
C ASP A 131 -4.79 1.71 30.50
N GLN A 132 -5.16 2.48 29.48
CA GLN A 132 -6.39 3.27 29.50
C GLN A 132 -7.65 2.40 29.51
N ALA A 133 -7.67 1.28 28.78
CA ALA A 133 -8.78 0.33 28.79
C ALA A 133 -8.91 -0.37 30.16
N LEU A 134 -7.80 -0.82 30.75
CA LEU A 134 -7.77 -1.46 32.07
C LEU A 134 -8.23 -0.52 33.19
N GLU A 135 -7.79 0.75 33.20
CA GLU A 135 -8.28 1.73 34.17
C GLU A 135 -9.77 2.03 34.00
N LYS A 136 -10.27 2.05 32.76
CA LYS A 136 -11.70 2.22 32.48
C LYS A 136 -12.54 1.05 32.98
N PHE A 137 -12.06 -0.19 32.86
CA PHE A 137 -12.74 -1.37 33.40
C PHE A 137 -12.69 -1.42 34.93
N ARG A 138 -11.57 -1.02 35.55
CA ARG A 138 -11.43 -0.98 37.01
C ARG A 138 -12.36 0.04 37.69
N LYS A 139 -12.72 1.11 36.98
CA LYS A 139 -13.49 2.24 37.51
C LYS A 139 -15.00 2.16 37.26
N LYS A 140 -15.54 1.01 36.82
CA LYS A 140 -16.99 0.81 36.69
C LYS A 140 -17.54 0.18 37.98
N PRO A 141 -18.05 0.96 38.95
CA PRO A 141 -18.85 0.41 40.04
C PRO A 141 -20.18 -0.10 39.47
N ASN A 142 -20.72 -1.12 40.12
CA ASN A 142 -22.06 -1.68 39.87
C ASN A 142 -23.15 -0.61 40.02
#